data_AF-A0A350J8Z6-F1
#
_entry.id   AF-A0A350J8Z6-F1
#
_cell.length_a   1.000
_cell.length_b   1.000
_cell.length_c   1.000
_cell.angle_alpha   90.00
_cell.angle_beta   90.00
_cell.angle_gamma   90.00
#
_symmetry.space_group_name_H-M   'P 1'
#
loop_
_entity.id
_entity.type
_entity.pdbx_description
1 polymer ?
#
loop_
_entity_poly.entity_id
_entity_poly.type
_entity_poly.pdbx_seq_one_letter_code
_entity_poly.pdbx_strand_id
1 'polypeptide(L)'
;MLVGSIIYLTCGGTTVIYRWFTEMGVSLKTVDYPQFVRNYGCDLLWGYALYSGLRLVEDKTAPVSKSLLIAMVTLIFLEGIQLFDMVPGVFDPLDILVETIAVLSAMFITTTIGRNVYEKAG
;
A
#
# COMPACT_ATOMS: atom_id res chain seq x y z
N MET A 1 3.68 -3.47 -5.45
CA MET A 1 3.41 -4.85 -5.00
C MET A 1 4.68 -5.67 -4.78
N LEU A 2 5.58 -5.81 -5.78
CA LEU A 2 6.84 -6.58 -5.64
C LEU A 2 7.68 -6.22 -4.39
N VAL A 3 7.88 -4.92 -4.12
CA VAL A 3 8.67 -4.48 -2.95
C VAL A 3 8.02 -4.91 -1.63
N GLY A 4 6.69 -4.82 -1.52
CA GLY A 4 5.95 -5.25 -0.34
C GLY A 4 6.03 -6.76 -0.15
N SER A 5 5.90 -7.53 -1.24
CA SER A 5 6.10 -8.97 -1.23
C SER A 5 7.51 -9.36 -0.80
N ILE A 6 8.54 -8.64 -1.26
CA ILE A 6 9.93 -8.85 -0.83
C ILE A 6 10.06 -8.59 0.66
N ILE A 7 9.56 -7.45 1.16
CA ILE A 7 9.56 -7.14 2.60
C ILE A 7 8.88 -8.27 3.38
N TYR A 8 7.72 -8.76 2.94
CA TYR A 8 6.99 -9.83 3.62
C TYR A 8 7.72 -11.18 3.63
N LEU A 9 8.47 -11.48 2.56
CA LEU A 9 9.29 -12.69 2.40
C LEU A 9 10.55 -12.68 3.27
N THR A 10 11.18 -11.52 3.40
CA THR A 10 12.47 -11.38 4.10
C THR A 10 12.30 -10.89 5.53
N CYS A 11 11.12 -10.42 5.93
CA CYS A 11 10.81 -10.00 7.28
C CYS A 11 10.47 -11.20 8.18
N GLY A 12 11.51 -11.98 8.52
CA GLY A 12 11.51 -12.91 9.64
C GLY A 12 10.55 -14.11 9.57
N GLY A 13 10.75 -15.06 10.50
CA GLY A 13 10.14 -16.39 10.48
C GLY A 13 8.66 -16.51 10.92
N THR A 14 7.94 -15.40 11.04
CA THR A 14 6.55 -15.39 11.53
C THR A 14 5.51 -15.17 10.44
N THR A 15 5.91 -14.85 9.20
CA THR A 15 4.96 -14.64 8.10
C THR A 15 4.57 -15.98 7.44
N VAL A 16 3.31 -16.10 7.01
CA VAL A 16 2.78 -17.29 6.33
C VAL A 16 3.59 -17.62 5.08
N ILE A 17 3.96 -16.58 4.33
CA ILE A 17 4.71 -16.72 3.08
C ILE A 17 6.14 -17.25 3.36
N TYR A 18 6.85 -16.75 4.37
CA TYR A 18 8.15 -17.30 4.75
C TYR A 18 8.05 -18.80 5.07
N ARG A 19 7.02 -19.20 5.84
CA ARG A 19 6.78 -20.62 6.19
C ARG A 19 6.60 -21.49 4.94
N TRP A 20 5.75 -21.06 4.01
CA TRP A 20 5.52 -21.76 2.74
C TRP A 20 6.82 -21.97 1.96
N PHE A 21 7.67 -20.94 1.86
CA PHE A 21 8.96 -21.07 1.15
C PHE A 21 9.94 -21.99 1.88
N THR A 22 9.97 -21.95 3.21
CA THR A 22 10.78 -22.89 3.99
C THR A 22 10.29 -24.34 3.86
N GLU A 23 8.98 -24.57 3.76
CA GLU A 23 8.40 -25.90 3.50
C GLU A 23 8.78 -26.43 2.11
N MET A 24 8.97 -25.54 1.13
CA MET A 24 9.51 -25.88 -0.19
C MET A 24 11.04 -26.10 -0.20
N GLY A 25 11.70 -26.03 0.96
CA GLY A 25 13.16 -26.21 1.08
C GLY A 25 13.98 -24.99 0.66
N VAL A 26 13.35 -23.82 0.49
CA VAL A 26 14.04 -22.57 0.14
C VAL A 26 14.46 -21.85 1.41
N SER A 27 15.76 -21.72 1.64
CA SER A 27 16.31 -20.91 2.73
C SER A 27 16.27 -19.43 2.33
N LEU A 28 15.35 -18.68 2.94
CA LEU A 28 15.25 -17.23 2.72
C LEU A 28 16.14 -16.49 3.71
N LYS A 29 16.94 -15.54 3.21
CA LYS A 29 17.73 -14.64 4.05
C LYS A 29 16.80 -13.67 4.76
N THR A 30 16.78 -13.71 6.08
CA THR A 30 16.05 -12.73 6.89
C THR A 30 16.78 -11.39 6.88
N VAL A 31 16.03 -10.31 6.69
CA VAL A 31 16.52 -8.93 6.76
C VAL A 31 15.86 -8.28 7.97
N ASP A 32 16.69 -7.67 8.83
CA ASP A 32 16.19 -6.89 9.97
C ASP A 32 15.84 -5.47 9.48
N TYR A 33 14.56 -5.26 9.21
CA TYR A 33 14.06 -3.96 8.79
C TYR A 33 13.87 -3.04 10.00
N PRO A 34 14.05 -1.71 9.83
CA PRO A 34 13.63 -0.75 10.83
C PRO A 34 12.18 -1.00 11.25
N GLN A 35 11.89 -0.86 12.54
CA GLN A 35 10.57 -1.19 13.11
C GLN A 35 9.41 -0.50 12.38
N PHE A 36 9.62 0.74 11.92
CA PHE A 36 8.65 1.47 11.11
C PHE A 36 8.33 0.76 9.78
N VAL A 37 9.36 0.35 9.02
CA VAL A 37 9.18 -0.33 7.74
C VAL A 37 8.55 -1.70 7.92
N ARG A 38 8.88 -2.38 9.02
CA ARG A 38 8.29 -3.67 9.36
C ARG A 38 6.79 -3.57 9.65
N ASN A 39 6.39 -2.56 10.41
CA ASN A 39 5.00 -2.40 10.82
C ASN A 39 4.15 -1.76 9.73
N TYR A 40 4.63 -0.69 9.12
CA TYR A 40 3.83 0.21 8.26
C TYR A 40 4.24 0.19 6.78
N GLY A 41 5.30 -0.55 6.43
CA GLY A 41 5.82 -0.57 5.07
C GLY A 41 4.83 -1.16 4.07
N CYS A 42 4.08 -2.18 4.49
CA CYS A 42 3.01 -2.74 3.66
C CYS A 42 1.84 -1.75 3.52
N ASP A 43 1.50 -1.05 4.59
CA ASP A 43 0.42 -0.04 4.65
C ASP A 43 0.67 1.13 3.71
N LEU A 44 1.90 1.64 3.73
CA LEU A 44 2.37 2.62 2.76
C LEU A 44 2.25 2.12 1.32
N LEU A 45 2.69 0.89 1.06
CA LEU A 45 2.75 0.36 -0.31
C LEU A 45 1.37 0.06 -0.89
N TRP A 46 0.42 -0.42 -0.08
CA TRP A 46 -0.92 -0.72 -0.57
C TRP A 46 -1.75 0.54 -0.72
N GLY A 47 -1.69 1.49 0.22
CA GLY A 47 -2.39 2.79 0.10
C GLY A 47 -1.92 3.57 -1.14
N TYR A 48 -0.61 3.58 -1.39
CA TYR A 48 -0.04 4.15 -2.62
C TYR A 48 -0.55 3.44 -3.89
N ALA A 49 -0.58 2.10 -3.88
CA ALA A 49 -1.02 1.30 -5.01
C ALA A 49 -2.52 1.46 -5.30
N LEU A 50 -3.34 1.59 -4.26
CA LEU A 50 -4.79 1.82 -4.38
C LEU A 50 -5.07 3.10 -5.17
N TYR A 51 -4.50 4.22 -4.74
CA TYR A 51 -4.71 5.50 -5.42
C TYR A 51 -4.18 5.47 -6.86
N SER A 52 -2.98 4.93 -7.05
CA SER A 52 -2.37 4.82 -8.39
C SER A 52 -3.20 3.93 -9.31
N GLY A 53 -3.74 2.82 -8.80
CA GLY A 53 -4.62 1.92 -9.54
C GLY A 53 -5.94 2.57 -9.95
N LEU A 54 -6.58 3.33 -9.04
CA LEU A 54 -7.78 4.10 -9.37
C LEU A 54 -7.51 5.08 -10.52
N ARG A 55 -6.38 5.78 -10.50
CA ARG A 55 -5.99 6.72 -11.57
C ARG A 55 -5.68 6.06 -12.91
N LEU A 56 -5.33 4.76 -12.93
CA LEU A 56 -5.10 4.01 -14.17
C LEU A 56 -6.41 3.59 -14.84
N VAL A 57 -7.46 3.34 -14.07
CA VAL A 57 -8.75 2.87 -14.58
C VAL A 57 -9.71 4.02 -14.89
N GLU A 58 -9.56 5.16 -14.20
CA GLU A 58 -10.38 6.34 -14.45
C GLU A 58 -10.05 7.04 -15.77
N ASP A 59 -11.08 7.65 -16.37
CA ASP A 59 -10.91 8.54 -17.51
C ASP A 59 -9.95 9.68 -17.17
N LYS A 60 -9.18 10.13 -18.17
CA LYS A 60 -8.20 11.23 -18.00
C LYS A 60 -8.82 12.53 -17.50
N THR A 61 -10.12 12.74 -17.75
CA THR A 61 -10.89 13.91 -17.33
C THR A 61 -11.50 13.78 -15.94
N ALA A 62 -11.42 12.60 -15.31
CA ALA A 62 -11.98 12.38 -13.98
C ALA A 62 -11.25 13.26 -12.94
N PRO A 63 -12.00 13.97 -12.09
CA PRO A 63 -11.42 14.85 -11.10
C PRO A 63 -10.63 14.06 -10.05
N VAL A 64 -9.44 14.56 -9.71
CA VAL A 64 -8.51 13.97 -8.74
C VAL A 64 -9.16 13.74 -7.37
N SER A 65 -10.11 14.60 -7.00
CA SER A 65 -10.88 14.51 -5.75
C SER A 65 -11.77 13.27 -5.68
N LYS A 66 -12.23 12.75 -6.82
CA LYS A 66 -13.05 11.52 -6.87
C LYS A 66 -12.21 10.31 -6.46
N SER A 67 -11.05 10.13 -7.07
CA SER A 67 -10.14 9.02 -6.74
C SER A 67 -9.64 9.14 -5.31
N LEU A 68 -9.37 10.36 -4.84
CA LEU A 68 -9.00 10.61 -3.44
C LEU A 68 -10.12 10.18 -2.49
N LEU A 69 -11.37 10.60 -2.74
CA LEU A 69 -12.51 10.22 -1.91
C LEU A 69 -12.71 8.70 -1.86
N ILE A 70 -12.66 8.03 -3.01
CA ILE A 70 -12.81 6.57 -3.09
C ILE A 70 -11.69 5.88 -2.31
N ALA A 71 -10.44 6.34 -2.46
CA ALA A 71 -9.31 5.80 -1.71
C ALA A 71 -9.53 5.96 -0.20
N MET A 72 -9.83 7.16 0.28
CA MET A 72 -10.05 7.44 1.71
C MET A 72 -11.20 6.62 2.31
N VAL A 73 -12.32 6.49 1.60
CA VAL A 73 -13.45 5.66 2.04
C VAL A 73 -13.02 4.19 2.12
N THR A 74 -12.23 3.71 1.16
CA THR A 74 -11.76 2.32 1.12
C THR A 74 -10.81 2.03 2.29
N LEU A 75 -9.87 2.94 2.60
CA LEU A 75 -8.96 2.79 3.74
C LEU A 75 -9.75 2.66 5.06
N ILE A 76 -10.61 3.64 5.34
CA ILE A 76 -11.43 3.68 6.56
C ILE A 76 -12.34 2.45 6.65
N PHE A 77 -12.90 2.01 5.52
CA PHE A 77 -13.76 0.84 5.49
C PHE A 77 -13.00 -0.45 5.79
N LEU A 78 -11.86 -0.70 5.14
CA LEU A 78 -11.08 -1.92 5.36
C LEU A 78 -10.54 -1.99 6.79
N GLU A 79 -10.07 -0.86 7.31
CA GLU A 79 -9.62 -0.77 8.69
C GLU A 79 -10.78 -0.94 9.68
N GLY A 80 -11.92 -0.29 9.40
CA GLY A 80 -13.13 -0.42 10.21
C GLY A 80 -13.71 -1.83 10.24
N ILE A 81 -13.54 -2.64 9.18
CA ILE A 81 -13.96 -4.05 9.17
C ILE A 81 -13.17 -4.88 10.19
N GLN A 82 -11.92 -4.52 10.49
CA GLN A 82 -11.10 -5.23 11.47
C GLN A 82 -11.67 -5.13 12.89
N LEU A 83 -12.45 -4.08 13.21
CA LEU A 83 -13.16 -3.95 14.49
C LEU A 83 -14.19 -5.06 14.73
N PHE A 84 -14.64 -5.72 13.67
CA PHE A 84 -15.65 -6.78 13.72
C PHE A 84 -15.04 -8.19 13.59
N ASP A 85 -13.72 -8.33 13.66
CA ASP A 85 -12.97 -9.58 13.46
C ASP A 85 -13.32 -10.31 12.14
N MET A 86 -13.87 -9.59 11.15
CA MET A 86 -14.26 -10.18 9.86
C MET A 86 -13.05 -10.46 8.95
N VAL A 87 -11.97 -9.71 9.15
CA VAL A 87 -10.71 -9.84 8.40
C VAL A 87 -9.58 -9.94 9.41
N PRO A 88 -8.58 -10.82 9.20
CA PRO A 88 -7.41 -10.90 10.07
C PRO A 88 -6.66 -9.56 10.07
N GLY A 89 -6.60 -8.90 11.23
CA GLY A 89 -5.99 -7.59 11.40
C GLY A 89 -6.19 -7.09 12.84
N VAL A 90 -5.51 -6.01 13.20
CA VAL A 90 -5.73 -5.30 14.47
C VAL A 90 -6.01 -3.86 14.11
N PHE A 91 -7.17 -3.36 14.54
CA PHE A 91 -7.50 -1.97 14.31
C PHE A 91 -6.45 -1.04 14.93
N ASP A 92 -5.71 -0.30 14.10
CA ASP A 92 -4.72 0.70 14.50
C ASP A 92 -4.99 2.03 13.77
N PRO A 93 -5.40 3.10 14.50
CA PRO A 93 -5.53 4.43 13.92
C PRO A 93 -4.28 4.96 13.23
N LEU A 94 -3.09 4.48 13.60
CA LEU A 94 -1.84 4.83 12.92
C LEU A 94 -1.78 4.29 11.49
N ASP A 95 -2.41 3.16 11.20
CA ASP A 95 -2.46 2.59 9.85
C ASP A 95 -3.24 3.52 8.93
N ILE A 96 -4.40 4.02 9.39
CA ILE A 96 -5.18 5.03 8.67
C ILE A 96 -4.33 6.27 8.35
N LEU A 97 -3.54 6.75 9.31
CA LEU A 97 -2.68 7.93 9.12
C LEU A 97 -1.59 7.65 8.07
N VAL A 98 -0.91 6.53 8.19
CA VAL A 98 0.16 6.10 7.27
C VAL A 98 -0.38 5.92 5.85
N GLU A 99 -1.49 5.23 5.70
CA GLU A 99 -2.14 5.00 4.41
C GLU A 99 -2.61 6.30 3.78
N THR A 100 -3.14 7.23 4.58
CA THR A 100 -3.52 8.56 4.12
C THR A 100 -2.31 9.31 3.56
N ILE A 101 -1.15 9.27 4.25
CA ILE A 101 0.10 9.87 3.76
C ILE A 101 0.53 9.22 2.44
N ALA A 102 0.39 7.91 2.31
CA ALA A 102 0.72 7.19 1.08
C ALA A 102 -0.17 7.59 -0.10
N VAL A 103 -1.49 7.69 0.13
CA VAL A 103 -2.47 8.15 -0.87
C VAL A 103 -2.16 9.58 -1.32
N LEU A 104 -1.87 10.49 -0.38
CA LEU A 104 -1.52 11.87 -0.70
C LEU A 104 -0.20 11.95 -1.49
N SER A 105 0.78 11.10 -1.14
CA SER A 105 2.05 11.01 -1.87
C SER A 105 1.84 10.51 -3.31
N ALA A 106 1.00 9.49 -3.50
CA ALA A 106 0.63 8.99 -4.82
C ALA A 106 -0.10 10.06 -5.66
N MET A 107 -1.02 10.80 -5.03
CA MET A 107 -1.71 11.93 -5.65
C MET A 107 -0.73 13.02 -6.09
N PHE A 108 0.19 13.42 -5.20
CA PHE A 108 1.18 14.44 -5.53
C PHE A 108 2.07 14.03 -6.72
N ILE A 109 2.54 12.78 -6.72
CA ILE A 109 3.38 12.24 -7.81
C ILE A 109 2.61 12.21 -9.13
N THR A 110 1.42 11.61 -9.13
CA THR A 110 0.63 11.48 -10.37
C THR A 110 0.19 12.81 -10.94
N THR A 111 -0.14 13.79 -10.10
CA THR A 111 -0.56 15.13 -10.55
C THR A 111 0.61 16.00 -11.00
N THR A 112 1.74 15.99 -10.27
CA THR A 112 2.89 16.85 -10.56
C THR A 112 3.77 16.28 -11.66
N ILE A 113 4.15 15.01 -11.55
CA ILE A 113 5.04 14.36 -12.53
C ILE A 113 4.26 14.00 -13.78
N GLY A 114 3.02 13.52 -13.65
CA GLY A 114 2.17 13.22 -14.80
C GLY A 114 1.97 14.44 -15.72
N ARG A 115 1.65 15.62 -15.15
CA ARG A 115 1.52 16.87 -15.94
C ARG A 115 2.80 17.23 -16.70
N ASN A 116 3.95 17.18 -16.03
CA ASN A 116 5.23 17.57 -16.64
C ASN A 116 5.65 16.66 -17.81
N VAL A 117 5.21 15.40 -17.82
CA VAL A 117 5.48 14.48 -18.94
C VAL A 117 4.60 14.80 -20.15
N TYR A 118 3.31 15.12 -19.94
CA TYR A 118 2.42 15.51 -21.03
C TYR A 118 2.77 16.88 -21.61
N GLU A 119 3.20 17.84 -20.79
CA GLU A 119 3.65 19.17 -21.26
C GLU A 119 4.96 19.10 -22.08
N LYS A 120 5.80 18.06 -21.89
CA LYS A 120 7.03 17.87 -22.67
C LYS A 120 6.84 17.01 -23.93
N ALA A 121 5.69 16.36 -24.08
CA ALA A 121 5.39 15.46 -25.18
C ALA A 121 4.43 16.05 -26.24
N GLY A 122 3.92 17.26 -26.00
CA GLY A 122 3.18 18.09 -26.98
C GLY A 122 4.05 19.23 -27.49
#